data_AF-A0A5J5QCW8-F1
#
_entry.id   AF-A0A5J5QCW8-F1
#
_cell.length_a   1.000
_cell.length_b   1.000
_cell.length_c   1.000
_cell.angle_alpha   90.00
_cell.angle_beta   90.00
_cell.angle_gamma   90.00
#
_symmetry.space_group_name_H-M   'P 1'
#
loop_
_entity.id
_entity.type
_entity.pdbx_description
1 polymer ?
#
loop_
_entity_poly.entity_id
_entity_poly.type
_entity_poly.pdbx_seq_one_letter_code
_entity_poly.pdbx_strand_id
1 'polypeptide(L)'
;MASSSSSTTGTGSPCGACKFLRRKCASDCVFAPYFCSEQGPARFAAIHKVFGASNVSKLLLHIPAHDRCEAVVTIAYEAEARIRDPVYGCVAHIFALQQQVACLQAQLMQIKAQLAQNDMNSSHNIVENQWQENLSGTVPSYMNPISPQSSLESVELNSGDSVNLQEIQSRHEEFCFQGYHKKRLNNNSDLGELQTLALRMMRN
;
A
#
# COMPACT_ATOMS: atom_id res chain seq x y z
N MET A 1 25.44 23.21 30.32
CA MET A 1 24.33 24.12 29.96
C MET A 1 24.41 24.40 28.47
N ALA A 2 23.72 23.58 27.67
CA ALA A 2 23.66 23.71 26.22
C ALA A 2 22.43 24.55 25.85
N SER A 3 22.67 25.71 25.24
CA SER A 3 21.62 26.62 24.78
C SER A 3 20.92 26.02 23.57
N SER A 4 19.63 25.73 23.70
CA SER A 4 18.75 25.35 22.59
C SER A 4 18.56 26.56 21.67
N SER A 5 19.12 26.50 20.46
CA SER A 5 18.89 27.47 19.41
C SER A 5 17.49 27.29 18.84
N SER A 6 16.53 28.07 19.34
CA SER A 6 15.25 28.34 18.69
C SER A 6 15.51 29.00 17.34
N SER A 7 15.24 28.28 16.26
CA SER A 7 15.26 28.82 14.90
C SER A 7 14.08 29.78 14.70
N THR A 8 14.26 31.02 15.13
CA THR A 8 13.40 32.14 14.74
C THR A 8 13.78 32.56 13.32
N THR A 9 13.26 31.87 12.30
CA THR A 9 13.31 32.37 10.92
C THR A 9 12.16 33.36 10.73
N GLY A 10 12.37 34.57 11.24
CA GLY A 10 11.63 35.75 10.82
C GLY A 10 12.28 36.34 9.57
N THR A 11 11.78 35.96 8.40
CA THR A 11 12.12 36.63 7.13
C THR A 11 10.86 36.89 6.33
N GLY A 12 10.14 37.99 6.65
CA GLY A 12 9.24 38.78 5.79
C GLY A 12 8.05 38.14 5.03
N SER A 13 8.08 36.85 4.70
CA SER A 13 7.10 36.20 3.83
C SER A 13 6.03 35.47 4.64
N PRO A 14 4.76 35.54 4.22
CA PRO A 14 3.70 34.76 4.87
C PRO A 14 3.88 33.27 4.59
N CYS A 15 3.59 32.41 5.57
CA CYS A 15 3.53 30.96 5.33
C CYS A 15 2.48 30.61 4.27
N GLY A 16 2.56 29.41 3.70
CA GLY A 16 1.68 28.96 2.61
C GLY A 16 0.19 29.08 2.94
N ALA A 17 -0.20 28.80 4.19
CA ALA A 17 -1.57 29.00 4.66
C ALA A 17 -2.00 30.47 4.68
N CYS A 18 -1.17 31.35 5.22
CA CYS A 18 -1.45 32.79 5.26
C CYS A 18 -1.40 33.43 3.87
N LYS A 19 -0.53 32.93 2.98
CA LYS A 19 -0.48 33.31 1.56
C LYS A 19 -1.78 32.94 0.86
N PHE A 20 -2.29 31.73 1.06
CA PHE A 20 -3.59 31.29 0.54
C PHE A 20 -4.75 32.13 1.09
N LEU A 21 -4.78 32.36 2.41
CA LEU A 21 -5.82 33.15 3.09
C LEU A 21 -5.71 34.66 2.85
N ARG A 22 -4.66 35.14 2.17
CA ARG A 22 -4.39 36.56 1.89
C ARG A 22 -4.39 37.43 3.16
N ARG A 23 -3.80 36.92 4.25
CA ARG A 23 -3.72 37.63 5.55
C ARG A 23 -2.27 37.74 6.05
N LYS A 24 -2.03 38.68 6.96
CA LYS A 24 -0.73 38.81 7.63
C LYS A 24 -0.40 37.54 8.42
N CYS A 25 0.81 37.03 8.28
CA CYS A 25 1.30 35.92 9.09
C CYS A 25 1.86 36.47 10.41
N ALA A 26 1.18 36.19 11.52
CA ALA A 26 1.65 36.55 12.86
C ALA A 26 2.82 35.64 13.30
N SER A 27 3.59 36.10 14.29
CA SER A 27 4.73 35.34 14.84
C SER A 27 4.31 34.05 15.55
N ASP A 28 3.08 33.99 16.04
CA ASP A 28 2.45 32.85 16.72
C ASP A 28 1.51 32.05 15.79
N CYS A 29 1.65 32.22 14.47
CA CYS A 29 0.80 31.53 13.50
C CYS A 29 0.93 30.00 13.62
N VAL A 30 -0.17 29.36 14.01
CA VAL A 30 -0.25 27.89 14.16
C VAL A 30 0.08 27.11 12.89
N PHE A 31 -0.10 27.71 11.71
CA PHE A 31 0.18 27.06 10.44
C PHE A 31 1.61 27.28 9.96
N ALA A 32 2.31 28.30 10.46
CA ALA A 32 3.61 28.68 9.95
C ALA A 32 4.64 27.53 9.95
N PRO A 33 4.75 26.69 11.00
CA PRO A 33 5.73 25.61 11.02
C PRO A 33 5.52 24.51 9.97
N TYR A 34 4.30 24.37 9.43
CA TYR A 34 3.93 23.23 8.59
C TYR A 34 3.76 23.58 7.10
N PHE A 35 3.55 24.85 6.78
CA PHE A 35 3.32 25.32 5.41
C PHE A 35 4.47 26.24 4.95
N CYS A 36 5.71 25.77 5.09
CA CYS A 36 6.92 26.51 4.72
C CYS A 36 7.36 26.32 3.25
N SER A 37 6.83 25.30 2.56
CA SER A 37 7.25 24.97 1.19
C SER A 37 6.50 25.77 0.13
N GLU A 38 7.03 25.79 -1.09
CA GLU A 38 6.36 26.38 -2.26
C GLU A 38 5.00 25.72 -2.56
N GLN A 39 4.84 24.42 -2.28
CA GLN A 39 3.54 23.73 -2.41
C GLN A 39 2.58 24.01 -1.23
N GLY A 40 3.04 24.72 -0.19
CA GLY A 40 2.26 25.04 1.01
C GLY A 40 0.88 25.64 0.73
N PRO A 41 0.75 26.67 -0.14
CA PRO A 41 -0.54 27.24 -0.51
C PRO A 41 -1.50 26.22 -1.17
N ALA A 42 -0.99 25.37 -2.06
CA ALA A 42 -1.81 24.37 -2.76
C ALA A 42 -2.33 23.29 -1.79
N ARG A 43 -1.45 22.78 -0.92
CA ARG A 43 -1.85 21.83 0.14
C ARG A 43 -2.86 22.46 1.10
N PHE A 44 -2.62 23.71 1.52
CA PHE A 44 -3.55 24.41 2.40
C PHE A 44 -4.90 24.67 1.74
N ALA A 45 -4.94 24.90 0.41
CA ALA A 45 -6.19 25.05 -0.32
C ALA A 45 -7.07 23.81 -0.23
N ALA A 46 -6.48 22.61 -0.36
CA ALA A 46 -7.21 21.35 -0.22
C ALA A 46 -7.78 21.20 1.20
N ILE A 47 -6.93 21.39 2.20
CA ILE A 47 -7.29 21.33 3.62
C ILE A 47 -8.40 22.32 3.95
N HIS A 48 -8.28 23.56 3.47
CA HIS A 48 -9.27 24.60 3.67
C HIS A 48 -10.62 24.26 3.05
N LYS A 49 -10.62 23.69 1.83
CA LYS A 49 -11.84 23.30 1.13
C LYS A 49 -12.61 22.20 1.85
N VAL A 50 -11.91 21.23 2.43
CA VAL A 50 -12.54 20.05 3.05
C VAL A 50 -12.86 20.25 4.53
N PHE A 51 -11.88 20.73 5.29
CA PHE A 51 -11.98 20.82 6.75
C PHE A 51 -12.20 22.25 7.23
N GLY A 52 -11.71 23.24 6.49
CA GLY A 52 -11.73 24.64 6.89
C GLY A 52 -10.59 25.02 7.84
N ALA A 53 -10.07 26.25 7.69
CA ALA A 53 -8.93 26.72 8.48
C ALA A 53 -9.18 26.67 9.99
N SER A 54 -10.36 27.08 10.45
CA SER A 54 -10.69 27.13 11.88
C SER A 54 -10.73 25.76 12.52
N ASN A 55 -11.27 24.75 11.82
CA ASN A 55 -11.34 23.39 12.35
C ASN A 55 -9.95 22.76 12.43
N VAL A 56 -9.13 22.96 11.41
CA VAL A 56 -7.75 22.46 11.39
C VAL A 56 -6.91 23.14 12.47
N SER A 57 -7.06 24.45 12.65
CA SER A 57 -6.42 25.19 13.75
C SER A 57 -6.77 24.57 15.11
N LYS A 58 -8.08 24.38 15.38
CA LYS A 58 -8.54 23.75 16.63
C LYS A 58 -7.99 22.33 16.79
N LEU A 59 -8.04 21.51 15.74
CA LEU A 59 -7.53 20.15 15.75
C LEU A 59 -6.03 20.11 16.09
N LEU A 60 -5.21 20.91 15.41
CA LEU A 60 -3.77 20.97 15.67
C LEU A 60 -3.46 21.42 17.10
N LEU A 61 -4.25 22.32 17.69
CA LEU A 61 -4.05 22.72 19.08
C LEU A 61 -4.32 21.60 20.09
N HIS A 62 -5.23 20.67 19.78
CA HIS A 62 -5.51 19.49 20.62
C HIS A 62 -4.49 18.36 20.47
N ILE A 63 -3.74 18.34 19.37
CA ILE A 63 -2.72 17.34 19.10
C ILE A 63 -1.41 17.74 19.82
N PRO A 64 -0.69 16.80 20.47
CA PRO A 64 0.64 17.05 21.04
C PRO A 64 1.59 17.63 20.00
N ALA A 65 2.43 18.60 20.40
CA ALA A 65 3.25 19.36 19.46
C ALA A 65 4.14 18.50 18.55
N HIS A 66 4.62 17.36 19.05
CA HIS A 66 5.48 16.43 18.30
C HIS A 66 4.73 15.66 17.20
N ASP A 67 3.42 15.46 17.34
CA ASP A 67 2.59 14.72 16.37
C ASP A 67 1.96 15.63 15.30
N ARG A 68 1.99 16.95 15.51
CA ARG A 68 1.31 17.91 14.62
C ARG A 68 1.84 17.88 13.18
N CYS A 69 3.13 17.59 13.00
CA CYS A 69 3.71 17.49 11.66
C CYS A 69 3.07 16.35 10.87
N GLU A 70 3.03 15.15 11.46
CA GLU A 70 2.39 13.98 10.85
C GLU A 70 0.88 14.21 10.66
N ALA A 71 0.21 14.80 11.65
CA ALA A 71 -1.20 15.14 11.55
C ALA A 71 -1.49 16.04 10.34
N VAL A 72 -0.68 17.07 10.08
CA VAL A 72 -0.87 17.94 8.90
C VAL A 72 -0.70 17.16 7.60
N VAL A 73 0.23 16.21 7.54
CA VAL A 73 0.42 15.35 6.36
C VAL A 73 -0.83 14.49 6.12
N THR A 74 -1.35 13.83 7.16
CA THR A 74 -2.57 13.02 7.08
C THR A 74 -3.79 13.87 6.67
N ILE A 75 -3.97 15.03 7.30
CA ILE A 75 -5.07 15.95 6.96
C ILE A 75 -4.98 16.43 5.51
N ALA A 76 -3.77 16.73 5.01
CA ALA A 76 -3.57 17.09 3.61
C ALA A 76 -3.97 15.94 2.67
N TYR A 77 -3.51 14.73 2.95
CA TYR A 77 -3.83 13.53 2.17
C TYR A 77 -5.35 13.27 2.14
N GLU A 78 -6.01 13.32 3.29
CA GLU A 78 -7.46 13.10 3.38
C GLU A 78 -8.24 14.18 2.63
N ALA A 79 -7.82 15.44 2.74
CA ALA A 79 -8.44 16.54 2.03
C ALA A 79 -8.32 16.36 0.51
N GLU A 80 -7.13 16.01 0.02
CA GLU A 80 -6.92 15.74 -1.40
C GLU A 80 -7.72 14.53 -1.89
N ALA A 81 -7.76 13.45 -1.12
CA ALA A 81 -8.55 12.27 -1.44
C ALA A 81 -10.03 12.62 -1.56
N ARG A 82 -10.58 13.40 -0.61
CA ARG A 82 -11.98 13.86 -0.67
C ARG A 82 -12.27 14.85 -1.79
N ILE A 83 -11.27 15.60 -2.26
CA ILE A 83 -11.43 16.45 -3.45
C ILE A 83 -11.50 15.60 -4.73
N ARG A 84 -10.70 14.53 -4.82
CA ARG A 84 -10.70 13.60 -5.96
C ARG A 84 -11.95 12.73 -5.98
N ASP A 85 -12.34 12.21 -4.83
CA ASP A 85 -13.55 11.42 -4.62
C ASP A 85 -14.44 12.09 -3.56
N PRO A 86 -15.42 12.90 -3.96
CA PRO A 86 -16.32 13.59 -3.04
C PRO A 86 -17.25 12.67 -2.24
N VAL A 87 -17.42 11.41 -2.67
CA VAL A 87 -18.33 10.46 -2.04
C VAL A 87 -17.60 9.66 -0.97
N TYR A 88 -16.48 9.03 -1.32
CA TYR A 88 -15.76 8.10 -0.44
C TYR A 88 -14.40 8.62 0.03
N GLY A 89 -13.80 9.59 -0.67
CA GLY A 89 -12.49 10.15 -0.31
C GLY A 89 -11.41 9.08 -0.09
N CYS A 90 -10.69 9.16 1.02
CA CYS A 90 -9.67 8.16 1.37
C CYS A 90 -10.23 6.76 1.64
N VAL A 91 -11.53 6.62 1.90
CA VAL A 91 -12.16 5.32 2.15
C VAL A 91 -12.18 4.46 0.89
N ALA A 92 -12.29 5.05 -0.31
CA ALA A 92 -12.16 4.31 -1.56
C ALA A 92 -10.78 3.64 -1.68
N HIS A 93 -9.71 4.32 -1.25
CA HIS A 93 -8.37 3.73 -1.24
C HIS A 93 -8.27 2.56 -0.24
N ILE A 94 -8.90 2.69 0.93
CA ILE A 94 -8.95 1.60 1.92
C ILE A 94 -9.63 0.37 1.30
N PHE A 95 -10.79 0.54 0.67
CA PHE A 95 -11.49 -0.56 0.00
C PHE A 95 -10.69 -1.17 -1.14
N ALA A 96 -10.05 -0.35 -1.98
CA ALA A 96 -9.20 -0.84 -3.06
C ALA A 96 -8.04 -1.71 -2.52
N LEU A 97 -7.38 -1.26 -1.46
CA LEU A 97 -6.31 -2.04 -0.81
C LEU A 97 -6.83 -3.34 -0.18
N GLN A 98 -8.00 -3.30 0.47
CA GLN A 98 -8.63 -4.51 1.03
C GLN A 98 -8.97 -5.52 -0.06
N GLN A 99 -9.52 -5.06 -1.19
CA GLN A 99 -9.82 -5.91 -2.33
C GLN A 99 -8.53 -6.51 -2.93
N GLN A 100 -7.46 -5.71 -3.03
CA GLN A 100 -6.17 -6.19 -3.52
C GLN A 100 -5.59 -7.28 -2.61
N VAL A 101 -5.67 -7.10 -1.28
CA VAL A 101 -5.26 -8.13 -0.31
C VAL A 101 -6.06 -9.41 -0.51
N ALA A 102 -7.38 -9.31 -0.63
CA ALA A 102 -8.25 -10.47 -0.85
C ALA A 102 -7.92 -11.21 -2.16
N CYS A 103 -7.72 -10.47 -3.26
CA CYS A 103 -7.34 -11.05 -4.54
C CYS A 103 -5.98 -11.77 -4.46
N LEU A 104 -4.98 -11.16 -3.83
CA LEU A 104 -3.66 -11.77 -3.67
C LEU A 104 -3.72 -13.02 -2.78
N GLN A 105 -4.53 -13.00 -1.72
CA GLN A 105 -4.75 -14.17 -0.88
C GLN A 105 -5.41 -15.33 -1.65
N ALA A 106 -6.41 -15.03 -2.49
CA ALA A 106 -7.05 -16.03 -3.33
C ALA A 106 -6.08 -16.64 -4.36
N GLN A 107 -5.25 -15.82 -5.00
CA GLN A 107 -4.21 -16.28 -5.93
C GLN A 107 -3.20 -17.20 -5.23
N LEU A 108 -2.73 -16.82 -4.03
CA LEU A 108 -1.84 -17.67 -3.23
C LEU A 108 -2.48 -18.99 -2.87
N MET A 109 -3.77 -19.00 -2.50
CA MET A 109 -4.50 -20.22 -2.18
C MET A 109 -4.63 -21.14 -3.40
N GLN A 110 -4.93 -20.57 -4.56
CA GLN A 110 -5.03 -21.32 -5.82
C GLN A 110 -3.69 -21.97 -6.20
N ILE A 111 -2.59 -21.22 -6.14
CA ILE A 111 -1.25 -21.76 -6.46
C ILE A 111 -0.85 -22.85 -5.46
N LYS A 112 -1.10 -22.66 -4.16
CA LYS A 112 -0.83 -23.68 -3.14
C LYS A 112 -1.63 -24.95 -3.37
N ALA A 113 -2.90 -24.83 -3.76
CA ALA A 113 -3.73 -25.97 -4.09
C ALA A 113 -3.18 -26.71 -5.33
N GLN A 114 -2.76 -25.98 -6.37
CA GLN A 114 -2.16 -26.58 -7.57
C GLN A 114 -0.86 -27.34 -7.25
N LEU A 115 0.01 -26.79 -6.38
CA LEU A 115 1.23 -27.48 -5.94
C LEU A 115 0.92 -28.79 -5.21
N ALA A 116 -0.03 -28.76 -4.27
CA ALA A 116 -0.43 -29.96 -3.54
C ALA A 116 -1.02 -31.05 -4.46
N GLN A 117 -1.80 -30.67 -5.48
CA GLN A 117 -2.34 -31.62 -6.46
C GLN A 117 -1.23 -32.23 -7.34
N ASN A 118 -0.23 -31.43 -7.74
CA ASN A 118 0.89 -31.92 -8.53
C ASN A 118 1.76 -32.92 -7.74
N ASP A 119 1.98 -32.69 -6.44
CA ASP A 119 2.72 -33.64 -5.57
C ASP A 119 2.00 -34.99 -5.42
N MET A 120 0.66 -34.97 -5.32
CA MET A 120 -0.16 -36.19 -5.27
C MET A 120 -0.16 -36.94 -6.62
N ASN A 121 -0.30 -36.22 -7.73
CA ASN A 121 -0.25 -36.82 -9.07
C ASN A 121 1.14 -37.38 -9.41
N SER A 122 2.23 -36.75 -8.96
CA SER A 122 3.58 -37.27 -9.15
C SER A 122 3.79 -38.60 -8.41
N SER A 123 3.16 -38.76 -7.24
CA SER A 123 3.21 -40.00 -6.46
C SER A 123 2.40 -41.15 -7.10
N HIS A 124 1.26 -40.85 -7.74
CA HIS A 124 0.45 -41.87 -8.43
C HIS A 124 1.13 -42.40 -9.71
N ASN A 125 1.84 -41.54 -10.44
CA ASN A 125 2.58 -41.95 -11.65
C ASN A 125 3.79 -42.86 -11.36
N ILE A 126 4.34 -42.86 -10.13
CA ILE A 126 5.43 -43.79 -9.75
C ILE A 126 4.88 -45.19 -9.40
N VAL A 127 3.69 -45.28 -8.81
CA VAL A 127 3.08 -46.57 -8.43
C VAL A 127 2.52 -47.33 -9.64
N GLU A 128 2.01 -46.61 -10.66
CA GLU A 128 1.40 -47.25 -11.83
C GLU A 128 2.44 -47.81 -12.83
N ASN A 129 3.67 -47.29 -12.83
CA ASN A 129 4.76 -47.81 -13.66
C ASN A 129 5.54 -48.98 -13.01
N GLN A 130 5.22 -49.40 -11.78
CA GLN A 130 5.97 -50.47 -11.08
C GLN A 130 5.46 -51.90 -11.37
N TRP A 131 4.32 -52.08 -12.05
CA TRP A 131 3.76 -53.42 -12.33
C TRP A 131 4.03 -53.96 -13.75
N GLN A 132 5.00 -53.40 -14.49
CA GLN A 132 5.31 -53.85 -15.87
C GLN A 132 6.74 -54.34 -16.11
N GLU A 133 7.57 -54.54 -15.08
CA GLU A 133 8.90 -55.19 -15.22
C GLU A 133 8.95 -56.60 -14.60
N ASN A 134 8.12 -57.53 -15.12
CA ASN A 134 8.47 -58.96 -15.22
C ASN A 134 7.33 -59.78 -15.86
N LEU A 135 7.40 -60.02 -17.17
CA LEU A 135 7.24 -61.35 -17.78
C LEU A 135 7.57 -61.28 -19.28
N SER A 136 8.51 -62.12 -19.71
CA SER A 136 8.88 -62.35 -21.11
C SER A 136 7.69 -62.74 -22.00
N GLY A 137 7.68 -62.28 -23.26
CA GLY A 137 6.89 -62.92 -24.32
C GLY A 137 6.45 -62.03 -25.47
N THR A 138 7.22 -62.07 -26.57
CA THR A 138 6.86 -61.95 -27.99
C THR A 138 5.45 -61.45 -28.41
N VAL A 139 5.42 -60.43 -29.29
CA VAL A 139 4.71 -60.29 -30.61
C VAL A 139 4.27 -58.82 -30.83
N PRO A 140 4.50 -58.20 -32.01
CA PRO A 140 4.11 -56.82 -32.28
C PRO A 140 2.67 -56.74 -32.80
N SER A 141 1.81 -55.97 -32.12
CA SER A 141 0.53 -55.54 -32.68
C SER A 141 0.30 -54.07 -32.39
N TYR A 142 0.17 -53.33 -33.48
CA TYR A 142 -0.52 -52.07 -33.60
C TYR A 142 -1.77 -52.03 -32.69
N MET A 143 -1.86 -50.98 -31.85
CA MET A 143 -3.05 -50.19 -31.55
C MET A 143 -2.72 -49.27 -30.38
N ASN A 144 -2.64 -47.98 -30.71
CA ASN A 144 -2.42 -46.87 -29.80
C ASN A 144 -3.73 -46.58 -29.04
N PRO A 145 -3.83 -46.69 -27.71
CA PRO A 145 -4.86 -45.98 -26.99
C PRO A 145 -4.42 -44.52 -26.90
N ILE A 146 -5.09 -43.67 -27.68
CA ILE A 146 -4.96 -42.22 -27.62
C ILE A 146 -5.17 -41.82 -26.15
N SER A 147 -4.08 -41.46 -25.48
CA SER A 147 -4.11 -40.73 -24.23
C SER A 147 -4.97 -39.48 -24.44
N PRO A 148 -5.84 -39.08 -23.50
CA PRO A 148 -6.29 -37.71 -23.53
C PRO A 148 -5.06 -36.87 -23.24
N GLN A 149 -4.50 -36.26 -24.30
CA GLN A 149 -3.55 -35.18 -24.15
C GLN A 149 -4.21 -34.18 -23.21
N SER A 150 -3.54 -33.87 -22.10
CA SER A 150 -3.81 -32.67 -21.33
C SER A 150 -3.49 -31.49 -22.24
N SER A 151 -4.45 -31.12 -23.09
CA SER A 151 -4.41 -29.89 -23.85
C SER A 151 -4.43 -28.76 -22.85
N LEU A 152 -3.25 -28.19 -22.68
CA LEU A 152 -2.99 -26.93 -22.02
C LEU A 152 -3.65 -25.84 -22.87
N GLU A 153 -4.96 -25.63 -22.69
CA GLU A 153 -5.61 -24.41 -23.14
C GLU A 153 -5.44 -23.37 -22.04
N SER A 154 -4.38 -22.61 -22.20
CA SER A 154 -4.18 -21.31 -21.59
C SER A 154 -5.38 -20.43 -21.90
N VAL A 155 -6.34 -20.34 -20.98
CA VAL A 155 -7.33 -19.27 -21.01
C VAL A 155 -6.63 -17.98 -20.63
N GLU A 156 -6.13 -17.28 -21.65
CA GLU A 156 -5.86 -15.84 -21.57
C GLU A 156 -7.18 -15.14 -21.23
N LEU A 157 -7.47 -14.99 -19.94
CA LEU A 157 -8.42 -13.98 -19.49
C LEU A 157 -7.75 -12.62 -19.64
N ASN A 158 -7.75 -12.16 -20.87
CA ASN A 158 -7.61 -10.77 -21.22
C ASN A 158 -8.86 -10.04 -20.72
N SER A 159 -8.90 -9.71 -19.43
CA SER A 159 -9.78 -8.69 -18.89
C SER A 159 -8.95 -7.43 -18.74
N GLY A 160 -9.02 -6.62 -19.78
CA GLY A 160 -8.51 -5.25 -19.77
C GLY A 160 -9.29 -4.45 -18.74
N ASP A 161 -8.72 -4.34 -17.55
CA ASP A 161 -8.77 -3.17 -16.69
C ASP A 161 -7.48 -3.18 -15.88
N SER A 162 -6.39 -2.83 -16.58
CA SER A 162 -5.15 -2.44 -15.93
C SER A 162 -5.43 -1.13 -15.19
N VAL A 163 -5.97 -1.23 -13.97
CA VAL A 163 -5.85 -0.13 -13.02
C VAL A 163 -4.36 0.08 -12.81
N ASN A 164 -3.88 1.18 -13.36
CA ASN A 164 -2.48 1.56 -13.42
C ASN A 164 -1.91 1.68 -11.99
N LEU A 165 -1.30 0.60 -11.49
CA LEU A 165 -0.63 0.54 -10.19
C LEU A 165 0.55 1.53 -10.10
N GLN A 166 1.06 1.99 -11.24
CA GLN A 166 2.12 2.99 -11.30
C GLN A 166 1.62 4.37 -10.86
N GLU A 167 0.33 4.70 -10.98
CA GLU A 167 -0.18 6.04 -10.65
C GLU A 167 -0.28 6.27 -9.13
N ILE A 168 -0.52 5.21 -8.35
CA ILE A 168 -0.62 5.27 -6.89
C ILE A 168 0.79 5.44 -6.26
N GLN A 169 1.82 4.83 -6.86
CA GLN A 169 3.21 4.97 -6.39
C GLN A 169 3.89 6.24 -6.91
N SER A 170 3.65 6.63 -8.17
CA SER A 170 4.39 7.74 -8.79
C SER A 170 4.02 9.12 -8.24
N ARG A 171 2.84 9.28 -7.62
CA ARG A 171 2.38 10.57 -7.08
C ARG A 171 2.81 10.81 -5.63
N HIS A 172 3.40 9.82 -4.96
CA HIS A 172 3.85 9.93 -3.58
C HIS A 172 5.27 10.52 -3.44
N GLU A 173 6.02 10.59 -4.54
CA GLU A 173 7.43 11.01 -4.56
C GLU A 173 7.62 12.55 -4.56
N GLU A 174 6.58 13.34 -4.87
CA GLU A 174 6.67 14.82 -4.84
C GLU A 174 6.18 15.45 -3.52
N PHE A 175 5.93 14.64 -2.49
CA PHE A 175 5.63 15.15 -1.16
C PHE A 175 6.91 15.47 -0.39
N CYS A 176 7.48 16.67 -0.61
CA CYS A 176 8.68 17.22 0.08
C CYS A 176 9.13 16.48 1.35
N PHE A 177 9.94 15.44 1.17
CA PHE A 177 10.63 14.69 2.22
C PHE A 177 12.08 15.15 2.23
N GLN A 178 12.33 16.39 2.63
CA GLN A 178 13.70 16.94 2.69
C GLN A 178 14.08 17.53 4.06
N GLY A 179 13.17 17.50 5.05
CA GLY A 179 13.45 17.99 6.41
C GLY A 179 13.72 16.94 7.47
N TYR A 180 13.28 15.69 7.29
CA TYR A 180 13.22 14.71 8.40
C TYR A 180 13.60 13.28 8.01
N HIS A 181 14.64 13.10 7.19
CA HIS A 181 15.33 11.80 7.15
C HIS A 181 16.24 11.66 8.38
N LYS A 182 15.67 11.30 9.54
CA LYS A 182 16.39 10.55 10.58
C LYS A 182 15.47 9.93 11.64
N LYS A 183 14.75 8.89 11.25
CA LYS A 183 14.58 7.65 12.03
C LYS A 183 14.06 6.58 11.07
N ARG A 184 15.00 5.93 10.40
CA ARG A 184 14.78 4.65 9.74
C ARG A 184 14.24 3.70 10.80
N LEU A 185 12.95 3.34 10.72
CA LEU A 185 12.39 2.28 11.56
C LEU A 185 13.13 0.98 11.18
N ASN A 186 13.88 0.45 12.13
CA ASN A 186 14.58 -0.83 12.00
C ASN A 186 13.62 -1.93 12.43
N ASN A 187 12.79 -2.43 11.51
CA ASN A 187 11.81 -3.48 11.82
C ASN A 187 12.19 -4.78 11.13
N ASN A 188 13.25 -5.43 11.62
CA ASN A 188 13.45 -6.87 11.44
C ASN A 188 12.66 -7.69 12.49
N SER A 189 12.03 -7.03 13.48
CA SER A 189 11.24 -7.67 14.54
C SER A 189 9.78 -7.93 14.15
N ASP A 190 9.14 -7.03 13.39
CA ASP A 190 7.70 -7.12 13.09
C ASP A 190 7.33 -8.23 12.11
N LEU A 191 8.25 -8.59 11.21
CA LEU A 191 8.03 -9.70 10.27
C LEU A 191 7.93 -11.04 11.01
N GLY A 192 8.70 -11.20 12.10
CA GLY A 192 8.66 -12.39 12.95
C GLY A 192 7.36 -12.49 13.76
N GLU A 193 6.84 -11.36 14.25
CA GLU A 193 5.57 -11.34 15.00
C GLU A 193 4.37 -11.65 14.11
N LEU A 194 4.33 -11.10 12.89
CA LEU A 194 3.27 -11.38 11.92
C LEU A 194 3.26 -12.86 11.49
N GLN A 195 4.44 -13.44 11.29
CA GLN A 195 4.60 -14.85 10.93
C GLN A 195 4.21 -15.78 12.09
N THR A 196 4.49 -15.37 13.33
CA THR A 196 4.09 -16.09 14.55
C THR A 196 2.57 -16.06 14.75
N LEU A 197 1.93 -14.92 14.48
CA LEU A 197 0.47 -14.80 14.54
C LEU A 197 -0.21 -15.67 13.47
N ALA A 198 0.31 -15.64 12.24
CA ALA A 198 -0.19 -16.46 11.14
C ALA A 198 -0.10 -17.96 11.44
N LEU A 199 1.02 -18.43 12.03
CA LEU A 199 1.18 -19.84 12.45
C LEU A 199 0.21 -20.25 13.56
N ARG A 200 -0.12 -19.34 14.48
CA ARG A 200 -1.09 -19.61 15.55
C ARG A 200 -2.51 -19.76 15.02
N MET A 201 -2.88 -18.97 14.01
CA MET A 201 -4.21 -19.02 13.40
C MET A 201 -4.45 -20.27 12.53
N MET A 202 -3.39 -20.92 12.05
CA MET A 202 -3.47 -22.13 11.22
C MET A 202 -3.55 -23.45 12.04
N ARG A 203 -3.57 -23.39 13.38
CA ARG A 203 -3.52 -24.57 14.27
C ARG A 203 -4.83 -24.88 15.01
N ASN A 204 -5.95 -24.33 14.56
CA ASN A 204 -7.29 -24.65 15.06
C ASN A 204 -8.13 -25.38 14.00
#